data_AF-A0A6L7CNW8-F1
#
_entry.id   AF-A0A6L7CNW8-F1
#
_cell.length_a   1.000
_cell.length_b   1.000
_cell.length_c   1.000
_cell.angle_alpha   90.00
_cell.angle_beta   90.00
_cell.angle_gamma   90.00
#
_symmetry.space_group_name_H-M   'P 1'
#
loop_
_entity.id
_entity.type
_entity.pdbx_description
1 polymer ?
#
loop_
_entity_poly.entity_id
_entity_poly.type
_entity_poly.pdbx_seq_one_letter_code
_entity_poly.pdbx_strand_id
1 'polypeptide(L)' 'MSSLINNAMSGLNAAQAALNTASNNISSYNVAGYTRQTTIMAQANST' A
#
# COMPACT_ATOMS: atom_id res chain seq x y z
N MET A 1 -24.78 0.17 -5.70
CA MET A 1 -23.86 -0.93 -6.04
C MET A 1 -22.48 -0.43 -6.52
N SER A 2 -22.42 0.54 -7.45
CA SER A 2 -21.16 1.13 -7.95
C SER A 2 -20.24 1.70 -6.84
N SER A 3 -20.78 2.45 -5.88
CA SER A 3 -19.99 3.06 -4.80
C SER A 3 -19.27 2.05 -3.91
N LEU A 4 -19.92 0.95 -3.54
CA LEU A 4 -19.30 -0.10 -2.71
C LEU A 4 -18.13 -0.78 -3.43
N ILE A 5 -18.32 -1.11 -4.71
CA ILE A 5 -17.27 -1.76 -5.52
C ILE A 5 -16.08 -0.80 -5.70
N ASN A 6 -16.33 0.49 -5.93
CA ASN A 6 -15.26 1.49 -6.02
C ASN A 6 -14.48 1.65 -4.71
N ASN A 7 -15.18 1.66 -3.56
CA ASN A 7 -14.54 1.69 -2.25
C ASN A 7 -13.71 0.43 -1.98
N ALA A 8 -14.26 -0.75 -2.29
CA ALA A 8 -13.53 -2.02 -2.16
C ALA A 8 -12.29 -2.07 -3.06
N MET A 9 -12.39 -1.60 -4.32
CA MET A 9 -11.26 -1.51 -5.23
C MET A 9 -10.19 -0.52 -4.74
N SER A 10 -10.59 0.64 -4.22
CA SER A 10 -9.64 1.61 -3.63
C SER A 10 -8.89 1.00 -2.44
N GLY A 11 -9.59 0.32 -1.55
CA GLY A 11 -8.99 -0.38 -0.40
C GLY A 11 -8.03 -1.51 -0.81
N LEU A 12 -8.39 -2.29 -1.83
CA LEU A 12 -7.54 -3.36 -2.33
C LEU A 12 -6.26 -2.82 -2.99
N ASN A 13 -6.35 -1.74 -3.76
CA ASN A 13 -5.17 -1.08 -4.34
C ASN A 13 -4.25 -0.52 -3.24
N ALA A 14 -4.82 0.10 -2.20
CA ALA A 14 -4.05 0.59 -1.06
C ALA A 14 -3.34 -0.55 -0.32
N ALA A 15 -4.04 -1.67 -0.08
CA ALA A 15 -3.46 -2.87 0.52
C ALA A 15 -2.36 -3.47 -0.35
N GLN A 16 -2.54 -3.52 -1.67
CA GLN A 16 -1.51 -4.00 -2.60
C GLN A 16 -0.25 -3.14 -2.54
N ALA A 17 -0.39 -1.82 -2.54
CA ALA A 17 0.75 -0.91 -2.40
C ALA A 17 1.49 -1.09 -1.06
N ALA A 18 0.75 -1.28 0.04
CA ALA A 18 1.34 -1.56 1.35
C ALA A 18 2.11 -2.90 1.38
N LEU A 19 1.53 -3.95 0.79
CA LEU A 19 2.17 -5.27 0.69
C LEU A 19 3.44 -5.24 -0.17
N ASN A 20 3.42 -4.51 -1.29
CA ASN A 20 4.60 -4.35 -2.14
C ASN A 20 5.74 -3.66 -1.38
N THR A 21 5.45 -2.58 -0.64
CA THR A 21 6.45 -1.91 0.19
C THR A 21 7.02 -2.82 1.27
N ALA A 22 6.16 -3.57 1.97
CA ALA A 22 6.61 -4.55 2.95
C ALA A 22 7.51 -5.63 2.31
N SER A 23 7.11 -6.18 1.16
CA SER A 23 7.88 -7.16 0.40
C SER A 23 9.26 -6.62 -0.01
N ASN A 24 9.32 -5.38 -0.50
CA ASN A 24 10.58 -4.74 -0.87
C ASN A 24 11.49 -4.51 0.34
N ASN A 25 10.91 -4.11 1.48
CA ASN A 25 11.65 -3.95 2.74
C ASN A 25 12.23 -5.29 3.22
N ILE A 26 11.44 -6.37 3.15
CA ILE A 26 11.90 -7.72 3.52
C ILE A 26 12.99 -8.19 2.56
N SER A 27 12.80 -8.04 1.25
CA SER A 27 13.79 -8.45 0.26
C SER A 27 15.12 -7.72 0.41
N SER A 28 15.10 -6.48 0.90
CA SER A 28 16.29 -5.63 1.02
C SER A 28 16.81 -5.51 2.47
N TYR A 29 16.32 -6.33 3.39
CA TYR A 29 16.57 -6.16 4.83
C TYR A 29 18.04 -6.20 5.24
N ASN A 30 18.89 -6.89 4.47
CA ASN A 30 20.32 -7.04 4.72
C ASN A 30 21.20 -6.17 3.81
N VAL A 31 20.60 -5.35 2.94
CA VAL A 31 21.34 -4.48 2.03
C VAL A 31 21.87 -3.29 2.82
N ALA A 32 23.19 -3.21 2.96
CA ALA A 32 23.83 -2.10 3.67
C ALA A 32 23.44 -0.75 3.05
N GLY A 33 23.02 0.20 3.89
CA GLY A 33 22.55 1.51 3.44
C GLY A 33 21.12 1.56 2.92
N TYR A 34 20.39 0.43 2.91
CA TYR A 34 18.98 0.44 2.56
C TYR A 34 18.14 1.18 3.61
N THR A 35 17.37 2.17 3.16
CA THR A 35 16.36 2.84 3.98
C THR A 35 15.00 2.21 3.72
N ARG A 36 14.36 1.71 4.78
CA ARG A 36 13.03 1.12 4.68
C ARG A 36 12.03 2.16 4.18
N GLN A 37 11.23 1.74 3.21
CA GLN A 37 10.14 2.55 2.68
C GLN A 37 8.89 2.38 3.54
N THR A 38 8.08 3.42 3.64
CA THR A 38 6.80 3.42 4.36
C THR A 38 5.69 3.88 3.43
N THR A 39 4.61 3.11 3.34
CA THR A 39 3.41 3.53 2.60
C THR A 39 2.45 4.19 3.56
N ILE A 40 2.12 5.46 3.33
CA ILE A 40 1.05 6.16 4.05
C ILE A 40 -0.22 6.02 3.23
N MET A 41 -1.22 5.35 3.80
CA MET A 41 -2.54 5.21 3.19
C MET A 41 -3.39 6.41 3.60
N ALA A 42 -3.72 7.27 2.65
CA ALA A 42 -4.72 8.32 2.85
C ALA A 42 -6.11 7.79 2.45
N GLN A 43 -7.13 8.10 3.24
CA GLN A 43 -8.51 7.73 2.88
C GLN A 43 -8.89 8.47 1.60
N ALA A 44 -9.34 7.75 0.58
CA ALA A 44 -10.04 8.36 -0.54
C ALA A 44 -11.38 8.90 0.00
N ASN A 45 -11.45 10.20 0.28
CA ASN A 45 -12.70 10.85 0.67
C ASN A 45 -13.68 10.74 -0.51
N SER A 46 -14.61 9.79 -0.45
CA SER A 46 -15.64 9.63 -1.47
C SER A 46 -16.65 10.77 -1.30
N THR A 47 -16.63 11.75 -2.20
CA THR A 47 -17.71 12.74 -2.36
C THR A 47 -18.86 12.14 -3.15
#